data_AF-B1WNC5-F1
#
_entry.id   AF-B1WNC5-F1
#
_cell.length_a   1.000
_cell.length_b   1.000
_cell.length_c   1.000
_cell.angle_alpha   90.00
_cell.angle_beta   90.00
_cell.angle_gamma   90.00
#
_symmetry.space_group_name_H-M   'P 1'
#
loop_
_entity.id
_entity.type
_entity.pdbx_description
1 polymer ?
#
loop_
_entity_poly.entity_id
_entity_poly.type
_entity_poly.pdbx_seq_one_letter_code
_entity_poly.pdbx_strand_id
1 'polypeptide(L)'
;MFSGGVLCMKGLLSILLMSAVITVPNKALSTPILPSLLLSQPNREEHLDQKIQVAFPEFAVVYLKSGNMTTGNFIDLNNRSLIISFKGYTTGIPLNEIKSIEFKDQVLIPADETVICQRSNNQCRPVPFNQDQDQEPTILENIPITNLSLFQGAKTALLTVSNTSQNEGRENINYLSNENINIINSLEIDESGELITLTLIPTKRK
;
A
#
# COMPACT_ATOMS: atom_id res chain seq x y z
N MET A 1 -9.48 -7.08 -52.68
CA MET A 1 -8.89 -8.11 -51.80
C MET A 1 -9.73 -8.18 -50.55
N PHE A 2 -10.30 -9.34 -50.25
CA PHE A 2 -11.06 -9.64 -49.03
C PHE A 2 -10.67 -11.05 -48.55
N SER A 3 -10.97 -11.33 -47.27
CA SER A 3 -10.88 -12.58 -46.48
C SER A 3 -10.63 -13.90 -47.23
N GLY A 4 -9.89 -14.87 -46.69
CA GLY A 4 -9.94 -15.32 -45.28
C GLY A 4 -11.18 -16.21 -45.06
N GLY A 5 -11.12 -17.39 -44.45
CA GLY A 5 -9.97 -18.12 -43.89
C GLY A 5 -10.32 -19.59 -43.68
N VAL A 6 -9.36 -20.38 -43.19
CA VAL A 6 -9.52 -21.82 -42.91
C VAL A 6 -9.58 -22.01 -41.39
N LEU A 7 -10.53 -22.83 -40.91
CA LEU A 7 -10.42 -23.87 -39.85
C LEU A 7 -11.86 -24.38 -39.58
N CYS A 8 -12.19 -25.66 -39.80
CA CYS A 8 -11.85 -26.85 -39.01
C CYS A 8 -12.85 -27.13 -37.87
N MET A 9 -13.67 -28.18 -38.02
CA MET A 9 -14.37 -28.87 -36.94
C MET A 9 -14.09 -30.37 -37.03
N LYS A 10 -13.62 -30.96 -35.92
CA LYS A 10 -13.41 -32.40 -35.74
C LYS A 10 -13.74 -32.77 -34.29
N GLY A 11 -14.66 -33.72 -34.11
CA GLY A 11 -14.91 -34.41 -32.84
C GLY A 11 -15.66 -33.60 -31.77
N LEU A 12 -16.20 -34.23 -30.72
CA LEU A 12 -16.21 -35.67 -30.42
C LEU A 12 -17.28 -36.03 -29.37
N LEU A 13 -17.86 -37.22 -29.55
CA LEU A 13 -18.41 -38.14 -28.54
C LEU A 13 -19.62 -37.75 -27.65
N SER A 14 -20.39 -38.78 -27.32
CA SER A 14 -21.59 -38.79 -26.48
C SER A 14 -21.39 -39.80 -25.33
N ILE A 15 -21.84 -39.47 -24.12
CA ILE A 15 -22.10 -40.46 -23.05
C ILE A 15 -23.41 -40.08 -22.36
N LEU A 16 -24.25 -41.07 -22.10
CA LEU A 16 -25.61 -40.96 -21.56
C LEU A 16 -25.71 -41.95 -20.39
N LEU A 17 -26.00 -41.48 -19.17
CA LEU A 17 -26.16 -42.34 -17.98
C LEU A 17 -27.32 -41.87 -17.09
N MET A 18 -27.97 -42.85 -16.45
CA MET A 18 -29.31 -42.75 -15.86
C MET A 18 -29.35 -42.24 -14.41
N SER A 19 -30.50 -41.66 -14.04
CA SER A 19 -30.84 -41.19 -12.70
C SER A 19 -31.23 -42.32 -11.73
N ALA A 20 -31.02 -42.10 -10.43
CA ALA A 20 -31.79 -42.73 -9.35
C ALA A 20 -31.99 -41.73 -8.20
N VAL A 21 -33.20 -41.67 -7.63
CA VAL A 21 -33.60 -40.78 -6.53
C VAL A 21 -33.92 -41.60 -5.30
N ILE A 22 -33.46 -41.18 -4.10
CA ILE A 22 -33.84 -41.77 -2.82
C ILE A 22 -34.17 -40.68 -1.80
N THR A 23 -35.24 -40.90 -1.03
CA THR A 23 -35.75 -40.10 0.11
C THR A 23 -36.11 -41.09 1.24
N VAL A 24 -36.35 -40.77 2.52
CA VAL A 24 -36.60 -39.57 3.35
C VAL A 24 -36.05 -39.92 4.78
N PRO A 25 -36.36 -39.28 5.94
CA PRO A 25 -36.90 -37.94 6.30
C PRO A 25 -36.15 -37.24 7.47
N ASN A 26 -36.64 -36.06 7.86
CA ASN A 26 -36.26 -35.29 9.05
C ASN A 26 -36.97 -35.78 10.34
N LYS A 27 -36.30 -35.76 11.51
CA LYS A 27 -36.89 -35.58 12.86
C LYS A 27 -35.86 -34.96 13.82
N ALA A 28 -36.33 -34.22 14.83
CA ALA A 28 -35.51 -33.29 15.63
C ALA A 28 -35.58 -33.50 17.16
N LEU A 29 -34.63 -32.84 17.84
CA LEU A 29 -34.73 -32.23 19.18
C LEU A 29 -34.54 -33.09 20.46
N SER A 30 -33.35 -32.97 21.11
CA SER A 30 -33.21 -32.58 22.54
C SER A 30 -31.74 -32.46 22.99
N THR A 31 -31.41 -31.38 23.71
CA THR A 31 -30.21 -31.18 24.56
C THR A 31 -30.50 -31.72 26.00
N PRO A 32 -29.53 -31.94 26.94
CA PRO A 32 -28.46 -31.00 27.32
C PRO A 32 -27.14 -31.56 27.95
N ILE A 33 -26.33 -30.61 28.48
CA ILE A 33 -25.24 -30.69 29.49
C ILE A 33 -23.80 -30.90 28.97
N LEU A 34 -22.94 -29.93 29.31
CA LEU A 34 -21.47 -29.89 29.12
C LEU A 34 -20.73 -30.87 30.06
N PRO A 35 -19.48 -31.22 29.70
CA PRO A 35 -18.40 -30.76 30.58
C PRO A 35 -17.43 -29.82 29.86
N SER A 36 -16.94 -28.83 30.61
CA SER A 36 -16.10 -27.74 30.12
C SER A 36 -14.73 -28.24 29.64
N LEU A 37 -14.52 -28.30 28.32
CA LEU A 37 -13.17 -28.15 27.77
C LEU A 37 -12.83 -26.67 27.78
N LEU A 38 -12.21 -26.24 28.89
CA LEU A 38 -11.39 -25.03 28.97
C LEU A 38 -10.14 -25.23 28.10
N LEU A 39 -10.35 -25.26 26.78
CA LEU A 39 -9.31 -24.95 25.82
C LEU A 39 -8.94 -23.50 26.08
N SER A 40 -7.79 -23.29 26.71
CA SER A 40 -7.11 -22.01 26.71
C SER A 40 -6.93 -21.60 25.25
N GLN A 41 -7.79 -20.72 24.75
CA GLN A 41 -7.48 -19.97 23.54
C GLN A 41 -6.15 -19.27 23.84
N PRO A 42 -5.09 -19.49 23.04
CA PRO A 42 -3.96 -18.57 23.09
C PRO A 42 -4.56 -17.19 22.85
N ASN A 43 -4.27 -16.26 23.75
CA ASN A 43 -4.74 -14.89 23.66
C ASN A 43 -4.15 -14.29 22.38
N ARG A 44 -4.89 -14.42 21.26
CA ARG A 44 -4.59 -13.72 20.02
C ARG A 44 -4.88 -12.27 20.32
N GLU A 45 -3.84 -11.56 20.74
CA GLU A 45 -3.81 -10.11 20.66
C GLU A 45 -4.21 -9.76 19.23
N GLU A 46 -5.34 -9.07 19.08
CA GLU A 46 -5.77 -8.58 17.78
C GLU A 46 -4.78 -7.49 17.38
N HIS A 47 -3.77 -7.88 16.60
CA HIS A 47 -2.91 -6.94 15.89
C HIS A 47 -3.80 -6.12 14.95
N LEU A 48 -4.23 -4.97 15.46
CA LEU A 48 -5.18 -4.10 14.80
C LEU A 48 -4.40 -3.21 13.83
N ASP A 49 -4.11 -3.79 12.66
CA ASP A 49 -3.44 -3.12 11.55
C ASP A 49 -4.27 -1.91 11.08
N GLN A 50 -3.72 -0.72 11.27
CA GLN A 50 -4.34 0.52 10.81
C GLN A 50 -3.83 0.87 9.42
N LYS A 51 -4.74 1.22 8.52
CA LYS A 51 -4.39 1.71 7.17
C LYS A 51 -4.59 3.22 7.11
N ILE A 52 -3.53 3.94 6.75
CA ILE A 52 -3.58 5.38 6.50
C ILE A 52 -3.24 5.69 5.05
N GLN A 53 -3.85 6.74 4.51
CA GLN A 53 -3.49 7.26 3.20
C GLN A 53 -2.28 8.19 3.33
N VAL A 54 -1.27 7.97 2.50
CA VAL A 54 -0.07 8.82 2.38
C VAL A 54 0.05 9.39 0.97
N ALA A 55 0.70 10.54 0.82
CA ALA A 55 0.97 11.18 -0.47
C ALA A 55 2.47 11.32 -0.74
N PHE A 56 2.83 11.22 -2.03
CA PHE A 56 4.19 11.43 -2.52
C PHE A 56 4.28 12.73 -3.31
N PRO A 57 5.25 13.60 -3.01
CA PRO A 57 5.63 14.69 -3.90
C PRO A 57 6.10 14.19 -5.27
N GLU A 58 6.11 15.09 -6.26
CA GLU A 58 6.33 14.77 -7.66
C GLU A 58 7.77 14.41 -7.98
N PHE A 59 8.75 15.02 -7.30
CA PHE A 59 10.17 14.89 -7.59
C PHE A 59 10.90 14.12 -6.48
N ALA A 60 11.84 13.26 -6.87
CA ALA A 60 12.65 12.44 -5.98
C ALA A 60 14.14 12.70 -6.21
N VAL A 61 14.88 12.91 -5.12
CA VAL A 61 16.34 12.89 -5.06
C VAL A 61 16.75 11.59 -4.36
N VAL A 62 17.47 10.73 -5.07
CA VAL A 62 17.77 9.36 -4.65
C VAL A 62 19.27 9.26 -4.38
N TYR A 63 19.63 8.95 -3.14
CA TYR A 63 21.00 8.69 -2.72
C TYR A 63 21.23 7.18 -2.72
N LEU A 64 22.25 6.74 -3.44
CA LEU A 64 22.61 5.32 -3.54
C LEU A 64 23.64 4.97 -2.46
N LYS A 65 23.64 3.70 -2.02
CA LYS A 65 24.63 3.18 -1.06
C LYS A 65 26.08 3.25 -1.58
N SER A 66 26.24 3.33 -2.91
CA SER A 66 27.53 3.60 -3.57
C SER A 66 28.06 5.03 -3.40
N GLY A 67 27.30 5.94 -2.76
CA GLY A 67 27.62 7.36 -2.62
C GLY A 67 27.23 8.23 -3.82
N ASN A 68 26.74 7.62 -4.90
CA ASN A 68 26.19 8.33 -6.05
C ASN A 68 24.78 8.88 -5.76
N MET A 69 24.37 9.88 -6.54
CA MET A 69 23.03 10.48 -6.48
C MET A 69 22.39 10.47 -7.87
N THR A 70 21.07 10.22 -7.93
CA THR A 70 20.26 10.35 -9.15
C THR A 70 18.94 11.04 -8.83
N THR A 71 18.30 11.67 -9.81
CA THR A 71 17.09 12.48 -9.59
C THR A 71 16.08 12.31 -10.72
N GLY A 72 14.80 12.53 -10.41
CA GLY A 72 13.74 12.47 -11.41
C GLY A 72 12.34 12.59 -10.81
N ASN A 73 11.34 12.66 -11.68
CA ASN A 73 9.94 12.59 -11.27
C ASN A 73 9.62 11.18 -10.76
N PHE A 74 9.05 11.09 -9.57
CA PHE A 74 8.53 9.86 -8.99
C PHE A 74 7.41 9.27 -9.86
N ILE A 75 7.50 7.99 -10.23
CA ILE A 75 6.46 7.26 -10.97
C ILE A 75 5.82 6.18 -10.11
N ASP A 76 6.64 5.31 -9.50
CA ASP A 76 6.17 4.14 -8.76
C ASP A 76 7.21 3.69 -7.73
N LEU A 77 6.77 2.98 -6.69
CA LEU A 77 7.61 2.31 -5.70
C LEU A 77 6.95 0.99 -5.33
N ASN A 78 7.70 -0.10 -5.49
CA ASN A 78 7.28 -1.46 -5.15
C ASN A 78 8.41 -2.18 -4.41
N ASN A 79 8.17 -3.41 -3.95
CA ASN A 79 9.11 -4.23 -3.17
C ASN A 79 10.37 -4.73 -3.93
N ARG A 80 10.68 -4.18 -5.10
CA ARG A 80 11.88 -4.51 -5.88
C ARG A 80 12.63 -3.26 -6.32
N SER A 81 11.91 -2.22 -6.73
CA SER A 81 12.53 -1.00 -7.25
C SER A 81 11.69 0.26 -7.05
N LEU A 82 12.41 1.37 -6.99
CA LEU A 82 11.88 2.71 -7.24
C LEU A 82 11.90 2.99 -8.75
N ILE A 83 10.81 3.50 -9.30
CA ILE A 83 10.72 3.94 -10.69
C ILE A 83 10.67 5.46 -10.75
N ILE A 84 11.63 6.08 -11.45
CA ILE A 84 11.68 7.53 -11.68
C ILE A 84 11.80 7.85 -13.18
N SER A 85 11.45 9.08 -13.56
CA SER A 85 11.68 9.59 -14.92
C SER A 85 12.37 10.96 -14.98
N PHE A 86 13.33 11.09 -15.89
CA PHE A 86 14.06 12.32 -16.15
C PHE A 86 14.20 12.55 -17.65
N LYS A 87 13.80 13.74 -18.12
CA LYS A 87 13.86 14.16 -19.54
C LYS A 87 13.26 13.13 -20.53
N GLY A 88 12.18 12.46 -20.14
CA GLY A 88 11.48 11.47 -20.96
C GLY A 88 12.04 10.03 -20.89
N TYR A 89 13.15 9.81 -20.20
CA TYR A 89 13.66 8.48 -19.89
C TYR A 89 13.12 7.99 -18.55
N THR A 90 12.65 6.74 -18.49
CA THR A 90 12.23 6.07 -17.26
C THR A 90 13.29 5.06 -16.86
N THR A 91 13.65 5.03 -15.57
CA THR A 91 14.60 4.05 -15.01
C THR A 91 14.06 3.44 -13.74
N GLY A 92 14.43 2.18 -13.48
CA GLY A 92 14.14 1.47 -12.25
C GLY A 92 15.42 1.25 -11.46
N ILE A 93 15.42 1.66 -10.19
CA ILE A 93 16.56 1.56 -9.28
C ILE A 93 16.23 0.48 -8.24
N PRO A 94 17.01 -0.61 -8.12
CA PRO A 94 16.79 -1.65 -7.12
C PRO A 94 16.80 -1.10 -5.68
N LEU A 95 15.88 -1.54 -4.82
CA LEU A 95 15.80 -0.99 -3.45
C LEU A 95 17.07 -1.24 -2.63
N ASN A 96 17.71 -2.39 -2.82
CA ASN A 96 18.95 -2.73 -2.13
C ASN A 96 20.15 -1.85 -2.52
N GLU A 97 20.08 -1.09 -3.62
CA GLU A 97 21.09 -0.10 -4.03
C GLU A 97 20.81 1.31 -3.46
N ILE A 98 19.57 1.59 -3.05
CA ILE A 98 19.13 2.89 -2.52
C ILE A 98 19.47 2.96 -1.03
N LYS A 99 20.04 4.09 -0.61
CA LYS A 99 20.19 4.43 0.81
C LYS A 99 19.00 5.24 1.31
N SER A 100 18.66 6.30 0.59
CA SER A 100 17.54 7.18 0.95
C SER A 100 16.97 7.92 -0.26
N ILE A 101 15.74 8.39 -0.10
CA ILE A 101 15.00 9.21 -1.05
C ILE A 101 14.50 10.46 -0.32
N GLU A 102 14.82 11.64 -0.82
CA GLU A 102 14.17 12.90 -0.45
C GLU A 102 13.13 13.27 -1.52
N PHE A 103 11.94 13.68 -1.10
CA PHE A 103 10.87 14.10 -2.01
C PHE A 103 10.66 15.63 -1.98
N LYS A 104 10.43 16.23 -3.16
CA LYS A 104 10.41 17.69 -3.38
C LYS A 104 9.35 18.13 -4.40
N ASP A 105 9.28 19.44 -4.63
CA ASP A 105 8.43 20.16 -5.58
C ASP A 105 6.94 20.21 -5.20
N GLN A 106 6.05 19.52 -5.92
CA GLN A 106 4.60 19.59 -5.72
C GLN A 106 4.05 18.27 -5.23
N VAL A 107 3.00 18.31 -4.41
CA VAL A 107 2.27 17.13 -3.94
C VAL A 107 0.78 17.27 -4.25
N LEU A 108 0.14 16.18 -4.66
CA LEU A 108 -1.31 16.14 -4.90
C LEU A 108 -2.03 15.74 -3.61
N ILE A 109 -2.79 16.67 -3.04
CA ILE A 109 -3.62 16.45 -1.85
C ILE A 109 -5.04 16.09 -2.28
N PRO A 110 -5.60 14.94 -1.86
CA PRO A 110 -6.98 14.57 -2.16
C PRO A 110 -7.98 15.30 -1.26
N ALA A 111 -9.18 15.56 -1.80
CA ALA A 111 -10.28 16.18 -1.07
C ALA A 111 -10.71 15.41 0.20
N ASP A 112 -10.63 14.08 0.18
CA ASP A 112 -10.94 13.18 1.29
C ASP A 112 -10.18 11.85 1.17
N GLU A 113 -10.31 10.98 2.17
CA GLU A 113 -9.63 9.67 2.28
C GLU A 113 -9.98 8.66 1.17
N THR A 114 -11.11 8.80 0.49
CA THR A 114 -11.58 7.87 -0.57
C THR A 114 -10.99 8.21 -1.94
N VAL A 115 -10.48 9.43 -2.10
CA VAL A 115 -9.93 9.92 -3.37
C VAL A 115 -8.47 9.47 -3.54
N ILE A 116 -8.20 8.71 -4.60
CA ILE A 116 -6.84 8.36 -5.05
C ILE A 116 -6.35 9.43 -6.03
N CYS A 117 -5.19 10.05 -5.76
CA CYS A 117 -4.68 11.09 -6.64
C CYS A 117 -3.90 10.55 -7.83
N GLN A 118 -4.29 10.99 -9.02
CA GLN A 118 -3.57 10.87 -10.28
C GLN A 118 -3.51 12.26 -10.92
N ARG A 119 -2.56 12.53 -11.82
CA ARG A 119 -2.40 13.86 -12.44
C ARG A 119 -3.63 14.39 -13.18
N SER A 120 -4.56 13.52 -13.58
CA SER A 120 -5.83 13.85 -14.24
C SER A 120 -7.03 13.97 -13.29
N ASN A 121 -6.87 13.67 -11.99
CA ASN A 121 -7.98 13.69 -11.03
C ASN A 121 -8.23 15.12 -10.52
N ASN A 122 -9.38 15.69 -10.88
CA ASN A 122 -9.81 17.04 -10.47
C ASN A 122 -10.22 17.14 -8.98
N GLN A 123 -10.35 16.01 -8.27
CA GLN A 123 -10.57 15.96 -6.82
C GLN A 123 -9.26 16.06 -6.01
N CYS A 124 -8.12 16.28 -6.68
CA CYS A 124 -6.82 16.48 -6.05
C CYS A 124 -6.28 17.87 -6.37
N ARG A 125 -5.82 18.59 -5.34
CA ARG A 125 -5.20 19.91 -5.47
C ARG A 125 -3.67 19.79 -5.44
N PRO A 126 -2.92 20.42 -6.36
CA PRO A 126 -1.48 20.54 -6.24
C PRO A 126 -1.14 21.55 -5.13
N VAL A 127 -0.14 21.23 -4.33
CA VAL A 127 0.36 22.06 -3.23
C VAL A 127 1.89 22.11 -3.31
N PRO A 128 2.53 23.28 -3.12
CA PRO A 128 3.98 23.35 -2.94
C PRO A 128 4.40 22.56 -1.70
N PHE A 129 5.33 21.62 -1.86
CA PHE A 129 5.91 20.85 -0.78
C PHE A 129 7.27 21.47 -0.40
N ASN A 130 7.25 22.36 0.59
CA ASN A 130 8.45 22.83 1.27
C ASN A 130 8.81 21.88 2.41
N GLN A 131 10.10 21.57 2.55
CA GLN A 131 10.62 20.75 3.65
C GLN A 131 10.78 21.58 4.95
N ASP A 132 10.89 22.91 4.83
CA ASP A 132 10.95 23.88 5.93
C ASP A 132 9.55 24.25 6.46
N GLN A 133 8.79 23.28 6.97
CA GLN A 133 7.52 23.59 7.67
C GLN A 133 7.76 23.69 9.17
N ASP A 134 7.04 24.60 9.85
CA ASP A 134 7.02 24.74 11.32
C ASP A 134 6.36 23.54 12.04
N GLN A 135 6.17 22.41 11.35
CA GLN A 135 5.53 21.20 11.84
C GLN A 135 6.57 20.14 12.15
N GLU A 136 6.50 19.57 13.34
CA GLU A 136 7.33 18.44 13.74
C GLU A 136 7.03 17.21 12.86
N PRO A 137 8.02 16.63 12.16
CA PRO A 137 7.80 15.48 11.31
C PRO A 137 7.56 14.22 12.15
N THR A 138 6.64 13.37 11.71
CA THR A 138 6.42 12.05 12.31
C THR A 138 7.33 11.04 11.66
N ILE A 139 8.10 10.29 12.45
CA ILE A 139 9.02 9.25 11.96
C ILE A 139 8.41 7.88 12.27
N LEU A 140 8.34 7.00 11.26
CA LEU A 140 7.93 5.61 11.39
C LEU A 140 9.07 4.70 10.94
N GLU A 141 9.70 4.01 11.88
CA GLU A 141 10.89 3.19 11.65
C GLU A 141 10.56 1.70 11.44
N ASN A 142 11.47 0.97 10.80
CA ASN A 142 11.42 -0.50 10.66
C ASN A 142 10.13 -1.04 10.01
N ILE A 143 9.53 -0.25 9.12
CA ILE A 143 8.31 -0.61 8.41
C ILE A 143 8.68 -1.55 7.24
N PRO A 144 8.03 -2.71 7.07
CA PRO A 144 8.23 -3.53 5.87
C PRO A 144 7.79 -2.75 4.62
N ILE A 145 8.60 -2.73 3.55
CA ILE A 145 8.23 -2.05 2.29
C ILE A 145 6.89 -2.54 1.73
N THR A 146 6.53 -3.80 1.99
CA THR A 146 5.24 -4.40 1.61
C THR A 146 4.02 -3.75 2.28
N ASN A 147 4.20 -3.03 3.39
CA ASN A 147 3.13 -2.31 4.07
C ASN A 147 2.77 -1.00 3.36
N LEU A 148 3.62 -0.51 2.45
CA LEU A 148 3.42 0.70 1.65
C LEU A 148 2.92 0.32 0.26
N SER A 149 1.60 0.29 0.09
CA SER A 149 0.94 -0.12 -1.15
C SER A 149 0.58 1.09 -2.01
N LEU A 150 1.38 1.37 -3.04
CA LEU A 150 1.03 2.32 -4.09
C LEU A 150 -0.13 1.80 -4.94
N PHE A 151 -1.06 2.69 -5.28
CA PHE A 151 -1.97 2.44 -6.39
C PHE A 151 -1.25 2.75 -7.71
N GLN A 152 -1.43 1.89 -8.72
CA GLN A 152 -0.71 2.00 -9.99
C GLN A 152 -0.92 3.38 -10.65
N GLY A 153 0.17 4.10 -10.88
CA GLY A 153 0.16 5.44 -11.49
C GLY A 153 -0.39 6.56 -10.59
N ALA A 154 -0.61 6.30 -9.30
CA ALA A 154 -1.08 7.29 -8.34
C ALA A 154 0.06 8.05 -7.65
N LYS A 155 -0.29 9.19 -7.07
CA LYS A 155 0.55 10.01 -6.16
C LYS A 155 0.19 9.78 -4.69
N THR A 156 -0.67 8.80 -4.42
CA THR A 156 -1.09 8.38 -3.08
C THR A 156 -0.95 6.87 -2.92
N ALA A 157 -0.67 6.44 -1.69
CA ALA A 157 -0.58 5.03 -1.30
C ALA A 157 -1.37 4.78 -0.01
N LEU A 158 -1.58 3.50 0.31
CA LEU A 158 -1.98 3.07 1.64
C LEU A 158 -0.76 2.54 2.40
N LEU A 159 -0.49 3.12 3.56
CA LEU A 159 0.48 2.62 4.51
C LEU A 159 -0.24 1.81 5.59
N THR A 160 0.19 0.57 5.82
CA THR A 160 -0.31 -0.30 6.89
C THR A 160 0.62 -0.21 8.10
N VAL A 161 0.13 0.33 9.21
CA VAL A 161 0.86 0.47 10.47
C VAL A 161 0.30 -0.52 11.47
N SER A 162 1.11 -1.45 11.94
CA SER A 162 0.71 -2.42 12.98
C SER A 162 0.81 -1.77 14.35
N ASN A 163 -0.29 -1.77 15.11
CA ASN A 163 -0.33 -1.25 16.48
C ASN A 163 0.30 -2.24 17.48
N THR A 164 1.64 -2.34 17.50
CA THR A 164 2.38 -3.23 18.42
C THR A 164 2.82 -2.58 19.74
N SER A 165 2.62 -1.27 19.93
CA SER A 165 3.04 -0.53 21.13
C SER A 165 1.89 0.16 21.90
N GLN A 166 0.89 -0.60 22.37
CA GLN A 166 -0.10 -0.03 23.31
C GLN A 166 0.45 0.23 24.74
N ASN A 167 1.69 -0.15 25.05
CA ASN A 167 2.23 -0.12 26.43
C ASN A 167 3.41 0.82 26.70
N GLU A 168 4.03 1.45 25.70
CA GLU A 168 5.08 2.46 25.93
C GLU A 168 4.81 3.70 25.06
N GLY A 169 4.56 4.83 25.72
CA GLY A 169 4.30 6.12 25.07
C GLY A 169 2.85 6.33 24.60
N ARG A 170 2.08 7.17 25.31
CA ARG A 170 0.86 7.80 24.76
C ARG A 170 1.24 8.97 23.82
N GLU A 171 2.11 8.71 22.87
CA GLU A 171 2.60 9.73 21.93
C GLU A 171 1.63 9.87 20.76
N ASN A 172 0.62 10.73 21.00
CA ASN A 172 -0.23 11.40 20.02
C ASN A 172 -0.35 10.74 18.63
N ILE A 173 -1.08 9.63 18.53
CA ILE A 173 -1.65 9.08 17.26
C ILE A 173 -2.60 10.04 16.50
N ASN A 174 -2.63 11.33 16.88
CA ASN A 174 -3.42 12.38 16.26
C ASN A 174 -2.97 12.71 14.82
N TYR A 175 -1.74 12.36 14.44
CA TYR A 175 -1.28 12.41 13.03
C TYR A 175 -1.94 11.35 12.13
N LEU A 176 -2.55 10.31 12.72
CA LEU A 176 -3.35 9.31 12.00
C LEU A 176 -4.82 9.75 11.80
N SER A 177 -5.17 10.99 12.18
CA SER A 177 -6.50 11.56 11.96
C SER A 177 -6.82 11.71 10.47
N ASN A 178 -8.01 11.24 10.07
CA ASN A 178 -8.52 11.32 8.69
C ASN A 178 -8.65 12.75 8.15
N GLU A 179 -8.66 13.77 9.03
CA GLU A 179 -8.67 15.19 8.64
C GLU A 179 -7.37 15.62 7.91
N ASN A 180 -6.27 14.90 8.15
CA ASN A 180 -4.98 15.13 7.53
C ASN A 180 -4.69 14.08 6.43
N ILE A 181 -3.71 14.40 5.60
CA ILE A 181 -2.95 13.43 4.81
C ILE A 181 -1.49 13.50 5.23
N ASN A 182 -0.85 12.34 5.39
CA ASN A 182 0.56 12.28 5.73
C ASN A 182 1.38 12.31 4.44
N ILE A 183 2.21 13.34 4.26
CA ILE A 183 3.04 13.51 3.08
C ILE A 183 4.42 12.93 3.36
N ILE A 184 4.90 12.03 2.50
CA ILE A 184 6.23 11.44 2.63
C ILE A 184 7.27 12.50 2.23
N ASN A 185 8.03 12.97 3.22
CA ASN A 185 9.14 13.89 3.04
C ASN A 185 10.41 13.15 2.62
N SER A 186 10.71 12.05 3.32
CA SER A 186 11.82 11.17 3.00
C SER A 186 11.50 9.71 3.32
N LEU A 187 12.25 8.83 2.67
CA LEU A 187 12.21 7.39 2.86
C LEU A 187 13.65 6.89 2.89
N GLU A 188 14.06 6.27 4.00
CA GLU A 188 15.34 5.57 4.13
C GLU A 188 15.13 4.07 3.96
N ILE A 189 16.08 3.38 3.35
CA ILE A 189 16.01 1.93 3.09
C ILE A 189 17.17 1.24 3.81
N ASP A 190 16.85 0.14 4.48
CA ASP A 190 17.82 -0.64 5.24
C ASP A 190 18.84 -1.37 4.35
N GLU A 191 19.75 -2.12 4.97
CA GLU A 191 20.76 -2.85 4.20
C GLU A 191 20.19 -3.99 3.33
N SER A 192 19.07 -4.60 3.75
CA SER A 192 18.41 -5.66 2.97
C SER A 192 17.59 -5.13 1.78
N GLY A 193 16.98 -3.96 1.90
CA GLY A 193 15.97 -3.46 0.95
C GLY A 193 14.54 -3.86 1.30
N GLU A 194 14.33 -4.52 2.44
CA GLU A 194 13.02 -5.01 2.90
C GLU A 194 12.35 -4.08 3.91
N LEU A 195 13.13 -3.30 4.68
CA LEU A 195 12.65 -2.39 5.70
C LEU A 195 12.91 -0.93 5.30
N ILE A 196 11.98 -0.06 5.68
CA ILE A 196 12.05 1.38 5.45
C ILE A 196 11.80 2.17 6.74
N THR A 197 12.42 3.34 6.81
CA THR A 197 12.03 4.41 7.74
C THR A 197 11.39 5.54 6.94
N LEU A 198 10.19 5.96 7.34
CA LEU A 198 9.42 7.01 6.70
C LEU A 198 9.41 8.28 7.54
N THR A 199 9.74 9.41 6.94
CA THR A 199 9.51 10.74 7.53
C THR A 199 8.26 11.35 6.90
N LEU A 200 7.26 11.64 7.73
CA LEU A 200 5.93 12.09 7.33
C LEU A 200 5.64 13.51 7.83
N ILE A 201 4.99 14.34 7.01
CA ILE A 201 4.50 15.67 7.40
C ILE A 201 2.95 15.66 7.35
N PRO A 202 2.26 15.85 8.50
CA PRO A 202 0.80 15.79 8.58
C PRO A 202 0.14 17.06 8.04
N THR A 203 -0.33 17.01 6.80
CA THR A 203 -0.90 18.18 6.10
C THR A 203 -2.42 18.12 6.06
N LYS A 204 -3.11 19.23 6.35
CA LYS A 204 -4.58 19.31 6.25
C LYS A 204 -5.06 19.08 4.82
N ARG A 205 -6.13 18.29 4.67
CA ARG A 205 -6.78 18.07 3.35
C ARG A 205 -7.45 19.33 2.81
N LYS A 206 -8.03 20.14 3.70
CA LYS A 206 -8.72 21.41 3.41
C LYS A 206 -7.91 22.60 3.90
#